data_AF-A0A5N5WWI1-F1
#
_entry.id   AF-A0A5N5WWI1-F1
#
_cell.length_a   1.000
_cell.length_b   1.000
_cell.length_c   1.000
_cell.angle_alpha   90.00
_cell.angle_beta   90.00
_cell.angle_gamma   90.00
#
_symmetry.space_group_name_H-M   'P 1'
#
loop_
_entity.id
_entity.type
_entity.pdbx_description
1 polymer ?
#
loop_
_entity_poly.entity_id
_entity_poly.type
_entity_poly.pdbx_seq_one_letter_code
_entity_poly.pdbx_strand_id
1 'polypeptide(L)'
;MGERLMIVLYDAMLLDDLFCARQSQDKRRHLLERLVHRIPGQAEVGSRQVIRFSSADTAESLRKAFSLQCNAIAQRWEGLVLKGLSAHTGCPPKLVRSNVLINES
;
A
#
# COMPACT_ATOMS: atom_id res chain seq x y z
N MET A 1 -14.00 21.62 17.04
CA MET A 1 -13.63 20.91 15.80
C MET A 1 -13.86 19.44 16.09
N GLY A 2 -14.79 18.79 15.39
CA GLY A 2 -15.15 17.40 15.66
C GLY A 2 -14.25 16.42 14.90
N GLU A 3 -14.01 15.26 15.50
CA GLU A 3 -13.34 14.14 14.85
C GLU A 3 -14.10 13.75 13.56
N ARG A 4 -13.35 13.41 12.50
CA ARG A 4 -13.92 13.00 11.22
C ARG A 4 -13.32 11.67 10.80
N LEU A 5 -14.18 10.74 10.39
CA LEU A 5 -13.74 9.44 9.89
C LEU A 5 -13.05 9.60 8.52
N MET A 6 -11.83 9.06 8.42
CA MET A 6 -11.10 8.92 7.17
C MET A 6 -10.96 7.45 6.81
N ILE A 7 -11.33 7.08 5.58
CA ILE A 7 -11.20 5.73 5.04
C ILE A 7 -10.06 5.69 4.03
N VAL A 8 -9.04 4.89 4.31
CA VAL A 8 -7.91 4.67 3.40
C VAL A 8 -8.05 3.29 2.77
N LEU A 9 -8.48 3.24 1.51
CA LEU A 9 -8.68 1.97 0.80
C LEU A 9 -7.37 1.48 0.20
N TYR A 10 -7.12 0.17 0.31
CA TYR A 10 -5.83 -0.40 -0.10
C TYR A 10 -5.92 -1.57 -1.09
N ASP A 11 -6.97 -2.38 -1.09
CA ASP A 11 -7.09 -3.49 -2.06
C ASP A 11 -8.53 -3.62 -2.54
N ALA A 12 -8.71 -4.20 -3.73
CA ALA A 12 -10.01 -4.53 -4.29
C ALA A 12 -10.13 -6.06 -4.39
N MET A 13 -10.99 -6.65 -3.56
CA MET A 13 -11.07 -8.12 -3.42
C MET A 13 -12.19 -8.75 -4.26
N LEU A 14 -13.27 -8.02 -4.47
CA LEU A 14 -14.45 -8.41 -5.23
C LEU A 14 -14.99 -7.16 -5.94
N LEU A 15 -15.35 -7.27 -7.20
CA LEU A 15 -16.08 -6.24 -7.94
C LEU A 15 -17.19 -6.92 -8.71
N ASP A 16 -18.44 -6.58 -8.40
CA ASP A 16 -19.61 -7.29 -8.91
C ASP A 16 -19.46 -8.81 -8.62
N ASP A 17 -19.45 -9.65 -9.65
CA ASP A 17 -19.23 -11.09 -9.55
C ASP A 17 -17.78 -11.52 -9.80
N LEU A 18 -16.86 -10.56 -10.01
CA LEU A 18 -15.45 -10.85 -10.29
C LEU A 18 -14.66 -11.00 -9.00
N PHE A 19 -14.24 -12.24 -8.70
CA PHE A 19 -13.34 -12.53 -7.58
C PHE A 19 -11.90 -12.03 -7.85
N CYS A 20 -11.69 -10.73 -7.60
CA CYS A 20 -10.43 -10.02 -7.86
C CYS A 20 -9.26 -10.57 -7.03
N ALA A 21 -9.49 -11.20 -5.88
CA ALA A 21 -8.42 -11.73 -5.02
C ALA A 21 -7.47 -12.72 -5.71
N ARG A 22 -7.92 -13.42 -6.78
CA ARG A 22 -7.07 -14.31 -7.61
C ARG A 22 -6.21 -13.57 -8.65
N GLN A 23 -6.49 -12.29 -8.90
CA GLN A 23 -5.73 -11.47 -9.85
C GLN A 23 -4.42 -10.99 -9.22
N SER A 24 -3.47 -10.59 -10.07
CA SER A 24 -2.22 -9.99 -9.60
C SER A 24 -2.48 -8.71 -8.80
N GLN A 25 -1.63 -8.41 -7.81
CA GLN A 25 -1.74 -7.20 -6.99
C GLN A 25 -1.72 -5.91 -7.82
N ASP A 26 -1.06 -5.90 -8.99
CA ASP A 26 -1.07 -4.76 -9.90
C ASP A 26 -2.42 -4.57 -10.58
N LYS A 27 -3.06 -5.65 -11.04
CA LYS A 27 -4.41 -5.58 -11.60
C LYS A 27 -5.42 -5.10 -10.55
N ARG A 28 -5.37 -5.66 -9.33
CA ARG A 28 -6.26 -5.24 -8.24
C ARG A 28 -6.03 -3.79 -7.84
N ARG A 29 -4.78 -3.31 -7.84
CA ARG A 29 -4.49 -1.90 -7.59
C ARG A 29 -5.04 -0.99 -8.68
N HIS A 30 -4.78 -1.32 -9.93
CA HIS A 30 -5.29 -0.53 -11.04
C HIS A 30 -6.82 -0.45 -11.00
N LEU A 31 -7.48 -1.55 -10.64
CA LEU A 31 -8.91 -1.58 -10.41
C LEU A 31 -9.33 -0.65 -9.26
N LEU A 32 -8.69 -0.76 -8.09
CA LEU A 32 -8.96 0.10 -6.94
C LEU A 32 -8.82 1.59 -7.27
N GLU A 33 -7.75 1.97 -7.95
CA GLU A 33 -7.48 3.37 -8.35
C GLU A 33 -8.53 3.90 -9.32
N ARG A 34 -9.12 3.04 -10.15
CA ARG A 34 -10.22 3.40 -11.05
C ARG A 34 -11.58 3.48 -10.35
N LEU A 35 -11.81 2.67 -9.32
CA LEU A 35 -13.08 2.60 -8.61
C LEU A 35 -13.23 3.69 -7.54
N VAL A 36 -12.13 4.04 -6.86
CA VAL A 36 -12.20 4.94 -5.71
C VAL A 36 -12.18 6.39 -6.17
N HIS A 37 -13.29 7.09 -5.92
CA HIS A 37 -13.33 8.54 -5.95
C HIS A 37 -12.70 9.10 -4.67
N ARG A 38 -11.66 9.93 -4.81
CA ARG A 38 -10.94 10.51 -3.66
C ARG A 38 -11.67 11.75 -3.15
N ILE A 39 -11.95 11.77 -1.84
CA ILE A 39 -12.56 12.90 -1.15
C ILE A 39 -11.57 13.34 -0.06
N PRO A 40 -10.90 14.50 -0.21
CA PRO A 40 -9.90 14.97 0.75
C PRO A 40 -10.42 14.96 2.19
N GLY A 41 -9.68 14.30 3.08
CA GLY A 41 -10.02 14.19 4.50
C GLY A 41 -11.19 13.23 4.82
N GLN A 42 -11.66 12.44 3.85
CA GLN A 42 -12.72 11.43 4.06
C GLN A 42 -12.42 10.08 3.41
N ALA A 43 -11.91 10.06 2.17
CA ALA A 43 -11.68 8.83 1.42
C ALA A 43 -10.47 8.96 0.49
N GLU A 44 -9.49 8.05 0.64
CA GLU A 44 -8.27 8.04 -0.18
C GLU A 44 -7.84 6.63 -0.56
N VAL A 45 -6.98 6.53 -1.59
CA VAL A 45 -6.29 5.29 -1.93
C VAL A 45 -4.93 5.30 -1.24
N GLY A 46 -4.67 4.29 -0.41
CA GLY A 46 -3.42 4.16 0.34
C GLY A 46 -2.22 4.04 -0.59
N SER A 47 -1.16 4.81 -0.30
CA SER A 47 0.04 4.82 -1.14
C SER A 47 0.81 3.49 -1.08
N ARG A 48 1.58 3.21 -2.13
CA ARG A 48 2.42 2.02 -2.23
C ARG A 48 3.73 2.26 -2.95
N GLN A 49 4.69 1.39 -2.68
CA GLN A 49 5.99 1.33 -3.32
C GLN A 49 6.38 -0.14 -3.49
N VAL A 50 6.94 -0.46 -4.65
CA VAL A 50 7.46 -1.79 -4.97
C VAL A 50 8.95 -1.87 -4.73
N ILE A 51 9.36 -2.81 -3.87
CA ILE A 51 10.77 -3.13 -3.60
C ILE A 51 11.06 -4.50 -4.21
N ARG A 52 12.14 -4.60 -5.01
CA ARG A 52 12.59 -5.88 -5.61
C ARG A 52 13.68 -6.50 -4.72
N PHE A 53 13.47 -7.76 -4.34
CA PHE A 53 14.37 -8.50 -3.44
C PHE A 53 15.44 -9.32 -4.19
N SER A 54 15.83 -8.91 -5.39
CA SER A 54 16.71 -9.69 -6.28
C SER A 54 18.15 -9.18 -6.37
N SER A 55 18.55 -8.18 -5.59
CA SER A 55 19.92 -7.68 -5.55
C SER A 55 20.59 -7.98 -4.22
N ALA A 56 21.93 -8.06 -4.20
CA ALA A 56 22.73 -8.14 -2.98
C ALA A 56 22.40 -7.00 -1.99
N ASP A 57 21.86 -5.89 -2.48
CA ASP A 57 21.52 -4.69 -1.72
C ASP A 57 20.08 -4.70 -1.17
N THR A 58 19.42 -5.85 -1.11
CA THR A 58 18.02 -5.95 -0.67
C THR A 58 17.83 -5.44 0.76
N ALA A 59 18.73 -5.79 1.67
CA ALA A 59 18.69 -5.33 3.05
C ALA A 59 18.90 -3.81 3.17
N GLU A 60 19.81 -3.25 2.35
CA GLU A 60 20.05 -1.81 2.31
C GLU A 60 18.89 -1.05 1.66
N SER A 61 18.28 -1.62 0.61
CA SER A 61 17.09 -1.05 -0.05
C SER A 61 15.89 -1.02 0.89
N LEU A 62 15.71 -2.08 1.68
CA LEU A 62 14.70 -2.12 2.73
C LEU A 62 15.00 -1.04 3.79
N ARG A 63 16.23 -1.00 4.32
CA ARG A 63 16.65 0.02 5.30
C ARG A 63 16.43 1.43 4.75
N LYS A 64 16.86 1.74 3.52
CA LYS A 64 16.61 3.03 2.88
C LYS A 64 15.13 3.34 2.73
N ALA A 65 14.28 2.37 2.38
CA ALA A 65 12.84 2.59 2.30
C ALA A 65 12.24 2.93 3.68
N PHE A 66 12.64 2.21 4.73
CA PHE A 66 12.22 2.49 6.11
C PHE A 66 12.82 3.81 6.64
N SER A 67 14.07 4.14 6.30
CA SER A 67 14.78 5.36 6.72
C SER A 67 14.31 6.62 5.99
N LEU A 68 14.06 6.56 4.68
CA LEU A 68 13.36 7.65 3.94
C LEU A 68 11.96 7.89 4.52
N GLN A 69 11.39 6.89 5.17
CA GLN A 69 10.14 6.94 5.89
C GLN A 69 10.32 7.18 7.40
N CYS A 70 11.52 7.45 7.92
CA CYS A 70 11.66 8.04 9.25
C CYS A 70 10.95 9.41 9.32
N ASN A 71 10.79 10.11 8.19
CA ASN A 71 9.90 11.27 8.11
C ASN A 71 8.42 10.91 8.36
N ALA A 72 7.98 9.69 8.06
CA ALA A 72 6.63 9.20 8.38
C ALA A 72 6.48 8.89 9.89
N ILE A 73 7.51 8.34 10.53
CA ILE A 73 7.55 8.18 12.00
C ILE A 73 7.55 9.55 12.69
N ALA A 74 8.30 10.51 12.14
CA ALA A 74 8.27 11.91 12.60
C ALA A 74 6.89 12.57 12.38
N GLN A 75 6.14 12.13 11.37
CA GLN A 75 4.73 12.48 11.15
C GLN A 75 3.74 11.64 11.97
N ARG A 76 4.22 10.89 12.99
CA ARG A 76 3.42 10.06 13.90
C ARG A 76 2.61 8.95 13.23
N TRP A 77 3.05 8.44 12.09
CA TRP A 77 2.42 7.27 11.50
C TRP A 77 2.72 6.03 12.34
N GLU A 78 1.73 5.14 12.51
CA GLU A 78 1.86 3.92 13.31
C GLU A 78 2.95 2.97 12.77
N GLY A 79 3.13 2.92 11.45
CA GLY A 79 4.16 2.09 10.84
C GLY A 79 3.92 1.81 9.35
N LEU A 80 4.51 0.71 8.88
CA LEU A 80 4.49 0.28 7.49
C LEU A 80 4.06 -1.18 7.38
N VAL A 81 3.22 -1.49 6.38
CA VAL A 81 2.80 -2.87 6.10
C VAL A 81 3.62 -3.45 4.95
N LEU A 82 4.26 -4.59 5.21
CA LEU A 82 5.05 -5.37 4.25
C LEU A 82 4.15 -6.46 3.62
N LYS A 83 3.84 -6.38 2.31
CA LYS A 83 3.07 -7.43 1.61
C LYS A 83 3.88 -8.07 0.48
N GLY A 84 4.00 -9.40 0.48
CA GLY A 84 4.63 -10.13 -0.63
C GLY A 84 3.75 -10.14 -1.89
N LEU A 85 4.32 -9.76 -3.03
CA LEU A 85 3.76 -10.07 -4.34
C LEU A 85 4.09 -11.53 -4.65
N SER A 86 3.07 -12.37 -4.66
CA SER A 86 3.16 -13.62 -5.41
C SER A 86 3.09 -13.29 -6.89
N ALA A 87 4.23 -13.30 -7.57
CA ALA A 87 4.25 -13.59 -8.99
C ALA A 87 4.05 -15.10 -9.16
N HIS A 88 3.28 -15.50 -10.16
CA HIS A 88 3.37 -16.85 -10.70
C HIS A 88 4.85 -17.21 -10.88
N THR A 89 5.23 -18.39 -10.41
CA THR A 89 6.57 -19.02 -10.39
C THR A 89 7.64 -18.33 -11.26
N GLY A 90 8.66 -17.75 -10.61
CA GLY A 90 9.92 -17.34 -11.25
C GLY A 90 10.34 -15.87 -11.12
N CYS A 91 9.54 -15.00 -10.49
CA CYS A 91 9.91 -13.60 -10.25
C CYS A 91 10.26 -13.38 -8.77
N PRO A 92 11.34 -12.63 -8.43
CA PRO A 92 11.69 -12.32 -7.05
C PRO A 92 10.55 -11.59 -6.33
N PRO A 93 10.41 -11.74 -5.00
CA PRO A 93 9.33 -11.13 -4.26
C PRO A 93 9.36 -9.62 -4.50
N LYS A 94 8.21 -9.08 -4.86
CA LYS A 94 7.98 -7.64 -4.98
C LYS A 94 7.18 -7.23 -3.73
N LEU A 95 7.44 -6.04 -3.19
CA LEU A 95 6.69 -5.55 -2.04
C LEU A 95 5.54 -4.63 -2.45
N VAL A 96 4.48 -4.52 -1.66
CA VAL A 96 3.57 -3.37 -1.74
C VAL A 96 3.49 -2.69 -0.37
N ARG A 97 4.03 -1.47 -0.26
CA ARG A 97 3.77 -0.56 0.88
C ARG A 97 2.28 -0.20 0.91
N SER A 98 1.71 -0.04 2.11
CA SER A 98 0.38 0.56 2.32
C SER A 98 0.59 1.71 3.29
N ASN A 99 0.20 2.93 2.95
CA ASN A 99 0.06 3.96 3.98
C ASN A 99 -1.34 3.84 4.59
N VAL A 100 -1.40 3.71 5.92
CA VAL A 100 -2.59 4.01 6.70
C VAL A 100 -2.32 5.38 7.32
N LEU A 101 -3.10 6.38 6.94
CA LEU A 101 -3.14 7.67 7.65
C LEU A 101 -4.18 7.52 8.76
N ILE A 102 -3.74 7.45 10.00
CA ILE A 102 -4.58 7.80 11.15
C ILE A 102 -4.11 9.18 11.57
N ASN A 103 -4.90 10.19 11.26
CA ASN A 103 -4.64 11.55 11.73
C ASN A 103 -5.35 11.68 13.08
N GLU A 104 -4.60 11.59 14.17
CA GLU A 104 -5.09 12.02 15.49
C GLU A 104 -5.19 13.56 15.44
N SER A 105 -6.38 14.07 15.74
CA SER A 105 -6.71 15.50 15.71
C SER A 105 -6.06 16.28 16.86
#